data_AF-A0A4V4KY57-F1
#
_entry.id   AF-A0A4V4KY57-F1
#
_cell.length_a   1.000
_cell.length_b   1.000
_cell.length_c   1.000
_cell.angle_alpha   90.00
_cell.angle_beta   90.00
_cell.angle_gamma   90.00
#
_symmetry.space_group_name_H-M   'P 1'
#
loop_
_entity.id
_entity.type
_entity.pdbx_description
1 polymer ?
#
loop_
_entity_poly.entity_id
_entity_poly.type
_entity_poly.pdbx_seq_one_letter_code
_entity_poly.pdbx_strand_id
1 'polypeptide(L)'
;MKWESTEPSRNNFTFAGADAIIDFADKYKKEVRCHTLVWHSQLPAWVSEGNFDNKTLISIMENHIKKLAGRYKNKCTHWDVVNEALEEDGTYRKSVFYNTIGEAFIPIAFRLASKYAGSHTKLYYNDYNLEYNNNKTLGALRILKLVQSYGAQIDGVGLQAHLTSEATASSGGGVIPDTNTLTKVLKGFADLGVEVAYTELDVRFTVPVTEAKLKVQADAY
;
A
#
# COMPACT_ATOMS: atom_id res chain seq x y z
N MET A 1 1.30 8.04 7.94
CA MET A 1 2.30 7.51 8.91
C MET A 1 3.50 6.95 8.16
N LYS A 2 4.02 7.68 7.15
CA LYS A 2 5.07 7.18 6.25
C LYS A 2 6.44 7.28 6.93
N TRP A 3 7.44 6.56 6.39
CA TRP A 3 8.74 6.37 7.05
C TRP A 3 9.46 7.69 7.33
N GLU A 4 9.55 8.61 6.36
CA GLU A 4 10.23 9.90 6.55
C GLU A 4 9.61 10.74 7.68
N SER A 5 8.30 10.63 7.89
CA SER A 5 7.57 11.39 8.91
C SER A 5 7.63 10.75 10.30
N THR A 6 7.96 9.46 10.38
CA THR A 6 7.89 8.68 11.62
C THR A 6 9.26 8.26 12.14
N GLU A 7 10.28 8.19 11.29
CA GLU A 7 11.68 7.94 11.64
C GLU A 7 12.62 8.76 10.71
N PRO A 8 12.60 10.11 10.81
CA PRO A 8 13.38 11.00 9.94
C PRO A 8 14.90 10.78 10.02
N SER A 9 15.39 10.27 11.14
CA SER A 9 16.77 9.78 11.29
C SER A 9 16.78 8.47 12.08
N ARG A 10 17.82 7.64 11.86
CA ARG A 10 17.89 6.27 12.40
C ARG A 10 17.63 6.24 13.91
N ASN A 11 16.62 5.48 14.33
CA ASN A 11 16.15 5.35 15.72
C ASN A 11 15.58 6.62 16.38
N ASN A 12 15.42 7.72 15.64
CA ASN A 12 14.77 8.92 16.13
C ASN A 12 13.33 8.96 15.63
N PHE A 13 12.40 8.46 16.44
CA PHE A 13 11.00 8.34 16.04
C PHE A 13 10.17 9.56 16.44
N THR A 14 9.32 10.02 15.53
CA THR A 14 8.37 11.11 15.74
C THR A 14 6.96 10.64 15.47
N PHE A 15 6.09 10.69 16.49
CA PHE A 15 4.73 10.14 16.39
C PHE A 15 3.62 11.19 16.47
N ALA A 16 3.92 12.46 16.80
CA ALA A 16 2.91 13.47 17.11
C ALA A 16 1.81 13.61 16.04
N GLY A 17 2.18 13.65 14.75
CA GLY A 17 1.20 13.74 13.66
C GLY A 17 0.36 12.47 13.48
N ALA A 18 0.94 11.30 13.73
CA ALA A 18 0.24 10.03 13.65
C ALA A 18 -0.66 9.81 14.89
N ASP A 19 -0.19 10.19 16.07
CA ASP A 19 -0.96 10.19 17.32
C ASP A 19 -2.20 11.08 17.19
N ALA A 20 -2.07 12.29 16.63
CA ALA A 20 -3.20 13.19 16.43
C ALA A 20 -4.33 12.57 15.57
N ILE A 21 -3.98 11.77 14.57
CA ILE A 21 -4.95 11.05 13.72
C ILE A 21 -5.60 9.90 14.50
N ILE A 22 -4.81 9.13 15.26
CA ILE A 22 -5.34 8.05 16.11
C ILE A 22 -6.28 8.61 17.18
N ASP A 23 -5.89 9.70 17.85
CA ASP A 23 -6.69 10.35 18.89
C ASP A 23 -8.01 10.88 18.31
N PHE A 24 -7.98 11.45 17.11
CA PHE A 24 -9.20 11.85 16.40
C PHE A 24 -10.10 10.64 16.12
N ALA A 25 -9.53 9.57 15.57
CA ALA A 25 -10.29 8.36 15.25
C ALA A 25 -10.90 7.72 16.49
N ASP A 26 -10.14 7.59 17.57
CA ASP A 26 -10.61 7.08 18.86
C ASP A 26 -11.75 7.95 19.42
N LYS A 27 -11.57 9.28 19.42
CA LYS A 27 -12.58 10.23 19.91
C LYS A 27 -13.91 10.09 19.17
N TYR A 28 -13.86 9.88 17.86
CA TYR A 28 -15.04 9.80 17.01
C TYR A 28 -15.43 8.36 16.61
N LYS A 29 -14.84 7.36 17.30
CA LYS A 29 -15.12 5.93 17.09
C LYS A 29 -14.99 5.52 15.62
N LYS A 30 -13.94 5.98 14.97
CA LYS A 30 -13.59 5.63 13.58
C LYS A 30 -12.54 4.53 13.58
N GLU A 31 -12.65 3.64 12.60
CA GLU A 31 -11.56 2.73 12.29
C GLU A 31 -10.41 3.47 11.61
N VAL A 32 -9.19 2.95 11.78
CA VAL A 32 -8.00 3.50 11.13
C VAL A 32 -7.35 2.44 10.25
N ARG A 33 -7.27 2.73 8.95
CA ARG A 33 -6.31 2.08 8.06
C ARG A 33 -4.98 2.80 8.20
N CYS A 34 -4.00 2.16 8.81
CA CYS A 34 -2.68 2.74 8.98
C CYS A 34 -1.84 2.56 7.71
N HIS A 35 -1.27 3.66 7.24
CA HIS A 35 -0.60 3.74 5.95
C HIS A 35 0.70 4.55 6.09
N THR A 36 1.87 4.02 5.72
CA THR A 36 2.23 2.65 5.30
C THR A 36 3.62 2.33 5.88
N LEU A 37 3.97 1.06 6.02
CA LEU A 37 5.22 0.63 6.66
C LEU A 37 6.43 0.62 5.72
N VAL A 38 6.28 0.11 4.49
CA VAL A 38 7.38 -0.03 3.54
C VAL A 38 6.94 0.48 2.17
N TRP A 39 7.55 1.57 1.73
CA TRP A 39 7.30 2.19 0.44
C TRP A 39 8.59 2.80 -0.11
N HIS A 40 8.70 2.84 -1.44
CA HIS A 40 9.87 3.41 -2.12
C HIS A 40 9.88 4.94 -2.06
N SER A 41 8.71 5.56 -1.94
CA SER A 41 8.54 7.01 -1.83
C SER A 41 8.36 7.44 -0.38
N GLN A 42 8.61 8.72 -0.10
CA GLN A 42 8.59 9.30 1.24
C GLN A 42 9.45 8.49 2.25
N LEU A 43 10.58 7.99 1.75
CA LEU A 43 11.57 7.23 2.47
C LEU A 43 12.73 8.18 2.84
N PRO A 44 13.16 8.23 4.10
CA PRO A 44 14.19 9.19 4.50
C PRO A 44 15.54 8.82 3.87
N ALA A 45 16.32 9.85 3.52
CA ALA A 45 17.59 9.69 2.79
C ALA A 45 18.57 8.71 3.47
N TRP A 46 18.58 8.67 4.80
CA TRP A 46 19.46 7.76 5.55
C TRP A 46 19.15 6.27 5.29
N VAL A 47 17.93 5.93 4.84
CA VAL A 47 17.56 4.57 4.40
C VAL A 47 17.85 4.40 2.92
N SER A 48 17.35 5.31 2.07
CA SER A 48 17.48 5.18 0.60
C SER A 48 18.92 5.24 0.10
N GLU A 49 19.78 5.98 0.79
CA GLU A 49 21.18 6.24 0.41
C GLU A 49 22.18 5.64 1.41
N GLY A 50 21.69 4.88 2.39
CA GLY A 50 22.52 4.34 3.47
C GLY A 50 23.50 3.23 3.05
N ASN A 51 23.38 2.70 1.82
CA ASN A 51 24.25 1.66 1.24
C ASN A 51 24.44 0.44 2.17
N PHE A 52 23.37 0.03 2.84
CA PHE A 52 23.39 -1.09 3.78
C PHE A 52 23.47 -2.43 3.06
N ASP A 53 24.13 -3.40 3.70
CA ASP A 53 24.01 -4.80 3.30
C ASP A 53 22.61 -5.37 3.61
N ASN A 54 22.32 -6.55 3.05
CA ASN A 54 21.04 -7.23 3.19
C ASN A 54 20.64 -7.42 4.67
N LYS A 55 21.55 -7.93 5.50
CA LYS A 55 21.29 -8.19 6.92
C LYS A 55 20.96 -6.89 7.68
N THR A 56 21.70 -5.82 7.41
CA THR A 56 21.55 -4.53 8.06
C THR A 56 20.25 -3.85 7.65
N LEU A 57 19.89 -3.89 6.35
CA LEU A 57 18.63 -3.32 5.88
C LEU A 57 17.41 -4.08 6.41
N ILE A 58 17.47 -5.42 6.50
CA ILE A 58 16.42 -6.21 7.18
C ILE A 58 16.26 -5.79 8.64
N SER A 59 17.37 -5.59 9.36
CA SER A 59 17.34 -5.16 10.77
C SER A 59 16.75 -3.75 10.94
N ILE A 60 17.09 -2.83 10.02
CA ILE A 60 16.50 -1.49 9.96
C ILE A 60 14.98 -1.58 9.74
N MET A 61 14.55 -2.38 8.76
CA MET A 61 13.13 -2.60 8.47
C MET A 61 12.38 -3.23 9.65
N GLU A 62 12.98 -4.22 10.34
CA GLU A 62 12.41 -4.78 11.56
C GLU A 62 12.27 -3.73 12.66
N ASN A 63 13.29 -2.91 12.91
CA ASN A 63 13.21 -1.87 13.94
C ASN A 63 12.10 -0.86 13.63
N HIS A 64 12.01 -0.40 12.37
CA HIS A 64 10.98 0.52 11.92
C HIS A 64 9.58 -0.06 12.13
N ILE A 65 9.31 -1.25 11.57
CA ILE A 65 8.01 -1.93 11.67
C ILE A 65 7.67 -2.21 13.14
N LYS A 66 8.63 -2.68 13.94
CA LYS A 66 8.43 -2.94 15.37
C LYS A 66 8.00 -1.69 16.13
N LYS A 67 8.68 -0.57 15.91
CA LYS A 67 8.42 0.68 16.65
C LYS A 67 7.12 1.32 16.20
N LEU A 68 6.86 1.36 14.90
CA LEU A 68 5.67 2.00 14.34
C LEU A 68 4.41 1.13 14.50
N ALA A 69 4.40 -0.09 13.95
CA ALA A 69 3.24 -0.98 14.05
C ALA A 69 2.98 -1.42 15.49
N GLY A 70 4.04 -1.63 16.29
CA GLY A 70 3.92 -1.99 17.70
C GLY A 70 3.34 -0.85 18.57
N ARG A 71 3.62 0.41 18.26
CA ARG A 71 3.00 1.56 18.94
C ARG A 71 1.49 1.60 18.72
N TYR A 72 1.05 1.34 17.49
CA TYR A 72 -0.36 1.38 17.09
C TYR A 72 -1.04 0.02 17.10
N LYS A 73 -0.48 -0.93 17.86
CA LYS A 73 -1.09 -2.24 18.08
C LYS A 73 -2.52 -2.07 18.61
N ASN A 74 -3.47 -2.75 18.00
CA ASN A 74 -4.91 -2.67 18.30
C ASN A 74 -5.57 -1.29 18.05
N LYS A 75 -4.87 -0.34 17.42
CA LYS A 75 -5.44 0.96 16.98
C LYS A 75 -5.74 0.95 15.48
N CYS A 76 -4.87 0.32 14.70
CA CYS A 76 -5.06 0.10 13.29
C CYS A 76 -5.93 -1.14 13.06
N THR A 77 -7.04 -1.01 12.33
CA THR A 77 -7.78 -2.20 11.84
C THR A 77 -7.07 -2.82 10.65
N HIS A 78 -6.35 -2.01 9.87
CA HIS A 78 -5.57 -2.43 8.72
C HIS A 78 -4.19 -1.79 8.73
N TRP A 79 -3.19 -2.47 8.18
CA TRP A 79 -1.91 -1.89 7.78
C TRP A 79 -1.67 -2.13 6.29
N ASP A 80 -1.44 -1.06 5.55
CA ASP A 80 -0.77 -1.16 4.26
C ASP A 80 0.72 -1.44 4.55
N VAL A 81 1.12 -2.71 4.47
CA VAL A 81 2.45 -3.16 4.89
C VAL A 81 3.49 -2.83 3.84
N VAL A 82 3.23 -3.20 2.59
CA VAL A 82 4.06 -2.88 1.45
C VAL A 82 3.20 -2.13 0.44
N ASN A 83 3.68 -0.96 0.03
CA ASN A 83 3.00 -0.10 -0.93
C ASN A 83 3.78 -0.07 -2.26
N GLU A 84 3.07 -0.21 -3.39
CA GLU A 84 3.56 0.06 -4.76
C GLU A 84 4.90 -0.61 -5.10
N ALA A 85 4.99 -1.92 -4.89
CA ALA A 85 6.20 -2.70 -5.17
C ALA A 85 6.33 -3.13 -6.63
N LEU A 86 5.47 -2.64 -7.52
CA LEU A 86 5.42 -3.02 -8.94
C LEU A 86 5.58 -1.80 -9.86
N GLU A 87 6.26 -2.01 -10.98
CA GLU A 87 6.21 -1.13 -12.15
C GLU A 87 4.94 -1.40 -12.98
N GLU A 88 4.65 -0.55 -13.97
CA GLU A 88 3.46 -0.69 -14.84
C GLU A 88 3.44 -1.98 -15.67
N ASP A 89 4.61 -2.52 -16.01
CA ASP A 89 4.73 -3.80 -16.72
C ASP A 89 4.56 -5.02 -15.80
N GLY A 90 4.31 -4.78 -14.51
CA GLY A 90 4.14 -5.81 -13.49
C GLY A 90 5.43 -6.45 -13.02
N THR A 91 6.61 -5.95 -13.39
CA THR A 91 7.88 -6.32 -12.76
C THR A 91 8.03 -5.63 -11.41
N TYR A 92 8.96 -6.10 -10.56
CA TYR A 92 9.21 -5.46 -9.27
C TYR A 92 9.85 -4.09 -9.46
N ARG A 93 9.32 -3.10 -8.73
CA ARG A 93 9.87 -1.74 -8.69
C ARG A 93 11.27 -1.74 -8.10
N LYS A 94 12.21 -1.10 -8.81
CA LYS A 94 13.56 -0.89 -8.29
C LYS A 94 13.50 0.10 -7.12
N SER A 95 13.91 -0.37 -5.95
CA SER A 95 13.99 0.39 -4.71
C SER A 95 15.19 -0.10 -3.89
N VAL A 96 15.60 0.65 -2.86
CA VAL A 96 16.67 0.18 -1.95
C VAL A 96 16.36 -1.18 -1.36
N PHE A 97 15.08 -1.46 -1.05
CA PHE A 97 14.65 -2.75 -0.53
C PHE A 97 14.83 -3.87 -1.55
N TYR A 98 14.32 -3.69 -2.77
CA TYR A 98 14.41 -4.71 -3.82
C TYR A 98 15.86 -4.92 -4.29
N ASN A 99 16.62 -3.84 -4.49
CA ASN A 99 17.99 -3.94 -4.98
C ASN A 99 18.93 -4.63 -3.98
N THR A 100 18.69 -4.47 -2.68
CA THR A 100 19.56 -5.01 -1.62
C THR A 100 19.10 -6.38 -1.10
N ILE A 101 17.78 -6.60 -0.95
CA ILE A 101 17.22 -7.81 -0.34
C ILE A 101 16.64 -8.77 -1.40
N GLY A 102 16.28 -8.26 -2.59
CA GLY A 102 15.47 -8.99 -3.56
C GLY A 102 13.99 -9.06 -3.15
N GLU A 103 13.17 -9.78 -3.90
CA GLU A 103 11.72 -9.90 -3.64
C GLU A 103 11.36 -10.36 -2.22
N ALA A 104 12.30 -11.03 -1.53
CA ALA A 104 12.14 -11.49 -0.16
C ALA A 104 11.84 -10.35 0.85
N PHE A 105 12.13 -9.08 0.53
CA PHE A 105 11.77 -7.96 1.41
C PHE A 105 10.26 -7.92 1.70
N ILE A 106 9.43 -8.35 0.74
CA ILE A 106 7.97 -8.34 0.84
C ILE A 106 7.48 -9.34 1.90
N PRO A 107 7.69 -10.67 1.78
CA PRO A 107 7.28 -11.62 2.82
C PRO A 107 7.93 -11.34 4.18
N ILE A 108 9.17 -10.82 4.20
CA ILE A 108 9.81 -10.41 5.46
C ILE A 108 9.03 -9.27 6.11
N ALA A 109 8.64 -8.22 5.38
CA ALA A 109 7.85 -7.12 5.90
C ALA A 109 6.51 -7.58 6.47
N PHE A 110 5.79 -8.46 5.77
CA PHE A 110 4.52 -9.04 6.24
C PHE A 110 4.69 -9.87 7.51
N ARG A 111 5.71 -10.72 7.59
CA ARG A 111 6.02 -11.49 8.81
C ARG A 111 6.34 -10.59 10.00
N LEU A 112 7.09 -9.51 9.78
CA LEU A 112 7.39 -8.52 10.81
C LEU A 112 6.15 -7.74 11.24
N ALA A 113 5.31 -7.33 10.29
CA ALA A 113 4.06 -6.64 10.58
C ALA A 113 3.12 -7.54 11.41
N SER A 114 2.93 -8.81 11.03
CA SER A 114 2.15 -9.78 11.80
C SER A 114 2.65 -9.94 13.24
N LYS A 115 3.98 -9.98 13.43
CA LYS A 115 4.61 -10.07 14.75
C LYS A 115 4.31 -8.85 15.64
N TYR A 116 4.20 -7.64 15.08
CA TYR A 116 4.18 -6.41 15.88
C TYR A 116 2.84 -5.65 15.86
N ALA A 117 2.04 -5.74 14.80
CA ALA A 117 0.78 -5.00 14.63
C ALA A 117 -0.39 -5.52 15.49
N GLY A 118 -0.29 -6.75 16.01
CA GLY A 118 -1.32 -7.40 16.83
C GLY A 118 -2.29 -8.27 16.03
N SER A 119 -2.92 -9.22 16.72
CA SER A 119 -3.72 -10.30 16.12
C SER A 119 -5.04 -9.86 15.49
N HIS A 120 -5.50 -8.64 15.78
CA HIS A 120 -6.75 -8.09 15.23
C HIS A 120 -6.52 -7.23 13.99
N THR A 121 -5.27 -6.97 13.62
CA THR A 121 -4.93 -6.07 12.52
C THR A 121 -4.78 -6.86 11.23
N LYS A 122 -5.47 -6.43 10.18
CA LYS A 122 -5.38 -7.01 8.83
C LYS A 122 -4.19 -6.42 8.07
N LEU A 123 -3.43 -7.25 7.37
CA LEU A 123 -2.22 -6.86 6.66
C LEU A 123 -2.43 -6.85 5.14
N TYR A 124 -2.21 -5.68 4.53
CA TYR A 124 -2.53 -5.42 3.13
C TYR A 124 -1.28 -5.14 2.30
N TYR A 125 -1.29 -5.65 1.06
CA TYR A 125 -0.49 -5.10 -0.03
C TYR A 125 -1.31 -4.02 -0.74
N ASN A 126 -0.77 -2.82 -0.99
CA ASN A 126 -1.53 -1.71 -1.59
C ASN A 126 -0.83 -1.20 -2.85
N ASP A 127 -1.57 -1.00 -3.95
CA ASP A 127 -1.01 -0.51 -5.22
C ASP A 127 -2.09 0.12 -6.11
N TYR A 128 -1.66 0.91 -7.09
CA TYR A 128 -2.52 1.54 -8.10
C TYR A 128 -2.47 0.80 -9.44
N ASN A 129 -3.46 1.09 -10.30
CA ASN A 129 -3.65 0.52 -11.64
C ASN A 129 -3.92 -1.00 -11.66
N LEU A 130 -4.20 -1.61 -10.51
CA LEU A 130 -4.58 -3.02 -10.45
C LEU A 130 -5.96 -3.28 -11.07
N GLU A 131 -6.80 -2.25 -11.12
CA GLU A 131 -8.18 -2.24 -11.60
C GLU A 131 -8.30 -2.59 -13.10
N TYR A 132 -7.23 -2.37 -13.87
CA TYR A 132 -7.23 -2.47 -15.33
C TYR A 132 -7.02 -3.90 -15.87
N ASN A 133 -6.92 -4.91 -15.00
CA ASN A 133 -6.73 -6.32 -15.39
C ASN A 133 -5.55 -6.55 -16.35
N ASN A 134 -4.39 -5.97 -16.04
CA ASN A 134 -3.21 -5.97 -16.90
C ASN A 134 -2.01 -6.70 -16.24
N ASN A 135 -0.81 -6.53 -16.78
CA ASN A 135 0.39 -7.16 -16.23
C ASN A 135 0.69 -6.74 -14.78
N LYS A 136 0.35 -5.51 -14.39
CA LYS A 136 0.51 -5.05 -13.00
C LYS A 136 -0.47 -5.77 -12.07
N THR A 137 -1.71 -6.01 -12.50
CA THR A 137 -2.66 -6.89 -11.79
C THR A 137 -2.09 -8.29 -11.59
N LEU A 138 -1.48 -8.87 -12.64
CA LEU A 138 -0.81 -10.16 -12.54
C LEU A 138 0.40 -10.11 -11.57
N GLY A 139 1.13 -8.99 -11.54
CA GLY A 139 2.19 -8.73 -10.58
C GLY A 139 1.72 -8.77 -9.12
N ALA A 140 0.60 -8.13 -8.82
CA ALA A 140 0.03 -8.14 -7.48
C ALA A 140 -0.41 -9.55 -7.08
N LEU A 141 -1.02 -10.32 -8.00
CA LEU A 141 -1.34 -11.73 -7.76
C LEU A 141 -0.09 -12.57 -7.44
N ARG A 142 1.05 -12.30 -8.11
CA ARG A 142 2.32 -12.97 -7.79
C ARG A 142 2.82 -12.59 -6.40
N ILE A 143 2.72 -11.32 -6.00
CA ILE A 143 3.09 -10.87 -4.65
C ILE A 143 2.26 -11.58 -3.57
N LEU A 144 0.93 -11.64 -3.73
CA LEU A 144 0.07 -12.34 -2.77
C LEU A 144 0.48 -13.81 -2.60
N LYS A 145 0.69 -14.52 -3.72
CA LYS A 145 1.14 -15.91 -3.73
C LYS A 145 2.55 -16.08 -3.14
N LEU A 146 3.45 -15.13 -3.37
CA LEU A 146 4.79 -15.11 -2.78
C LEU A 146 4.72 -15.01 -1.24
N VAL A 147 3.91 -14.09 -0.71
CA VAL A 147 3.77 -13.94 0.75
C VAL A 147 3.16 -15.20 1.38
N GLN A 148 2.12 -15.75 0.75
CA GLN A 148 1.48 -17.00 1.17
C GLN A 148 2.43 -18.20 1.12
N SER A 149 3.29 -18.31 0.10
CA SER A 149 4.23 -19.44 -0.02
C SER A 149 5.31 -19.45 1.06
N TYR A 150 5.61 -18.29 1.67
CA TYR A 150 6.47 -18.16 2.84
C TYR A 150 5.73 -18.39 4.18
N GLY A 151 4.43 -18.70 4.13
CA GLY A 151 3.59 -18.88 5.32
C GLY A 151 3.37 -17.60 6.12
N ALA A 152 3.61 -16.42 5.52
CA ALA A 152 3.38 -15.14 6.17
C ALA A 152 1.91 -14.71 6.01
N GLN A 153 1.38 -14.04 7.05
CA GLN A 153 0.04 -13.47 7.02
C GLN A 153 -0.06 -12.38 5.96
N ILE A 154 -1.04 -12.51 5.08
CA ILE A 154 -1.50 -11.47 4.16
C ILE A 154 -3.01 -11.59 4.07
N ASP A 155 -3.71 -10.57 4.54
CA ASP A 155 -5.15 -10.64 4.72
C ASP A 155 -5.91 -9.96 3.59
N GLY A 156 -5.27 -9.03 2.87
CA GLY A 156 -5.95 -8.28 1.84
C GLY A 156 -5.03 -7.64 0.79
N VAL A 157 -5.67 -7.17 -0.27
CA VAL A 157 -5.08 -6.27 -1.26
C VAL A 157 -5.88 -4.99 -1.35
N GLY A 158 -5.19 -3.86 -1.29
CA GLY A 158 -5.72 -2.53 -1.52
C GLY A 158 -5.51 -2.13 -2.97
N LEU A 159 -6.62 -1.80 -3.63
CA LEU A 159 -6.65 -1.20 -4.94
C LEU A 159 -6.83 0.31 -4.73
N GLN A 160 -5.82 1.11 -5.06
CA GLN A 160 -5.87 2.55 -4.75
C GLN A 160 -7.04 3.25 -5.44
N ALA A 161 -7.42 2.83 -6.65
CA ALA A 161 -8.47 3.43 -7.44
C ALA A 161 -8.29 4.95 -7.69
N HIS A 162 -7.07 5.35 -8.04
CA HIS A 162 -6.82 6.65 -8.67
C HIS A 162 -7.26 6.63 -10.14
N LEU A 163 -8.56 6.73 -10.37
CA LEU A 163 -9.21 6.51 -11.66
C LEU A 163 -9.38 7.83 -12.44
N THR A 164 -9.70 7.71 -13.73
CA THR A 164 -10.03 8.87 -14.57
C THR A 164 -11.31 8.65 -15.34
N SER A 165 -12.16 9.67 -15.41
CA SER A 165 -13.40 9.63 -16.19
C SER A 165 -13.18 10.01 -17.67
N GLU A 166 -11.98 10.48 -18.01
CA GLU A 166 -11.51 10.76 -19.36
C GLU A 166 -10.01 10.50 -19.46
N ALA A 167 -9.47 10.46 -20.66
CA ALA A 167 -8.03 10.31 -20.85
C ALA A 167 -7.29 11.52 -20.25
N THR A 168 -6.28 11.26 -19.42
CA THR A 168 -5.42 12.28 -18.81
C THR A 168 -3.96 12.00 -19.10
N ALA A 169 -3.10 13.00 -18.94
CA ALA A 169 -1.66 12.83 -19.08
C ALA A 169 -1.09 11.78 -18.10
N SER A 170 -1.66 11.67 -16.89
CA SER A 170 -1.18 10.74 -15.86
C SER A 170 -1.83 9.36 -15.91
N SER A 171 -2.90 9.15 -16.68
CA SER A 171 -3.53 7.82 -16.84
C SER A 171 -3.00 7.03 -18.03
N GLY A 172 -1.97 7.53 -18.73
CA GLY A 172 -1.43 6.86 -19.93
C GLY A 172 -2.49 6.69 -21.03
N GLY A 173 -3.52 7.53 -21.05
CA GLY A 173 -4.64 7.45 -21.99
C GLY A 173 -5.78 6.50 -21.57
N GLY A 174 -5.67 5.82 -20.43
CA GLY A 174 -6.75 4.98 -19.88
C GLY A 174 -7.87 5.80 -19.25
N VAL A 175 -9.06 5.20 -19.22
CA VAL A 175 -10.24 5.63 -18.43
C VAL A 175 -10.67 4.50 -17.53
N ILE A 176 -11.45 4.81 -16.50
CA ILE A 176 -12.03 3.82 -15.59
C ILE A 176 -12.54 2.57 -16.33
N PRO A 177 -12.13 1.35 -15.92
CA PRO A 177 -12.67 0.11 -16.48
C PRO A 177 -14.17 -0.05 -16.21
N ASP A 178 -14.86 -0.81 -17.06
CA ASP A 178 -16.26 -1.15 -16.79
C ASP A 178 -16.42 -2.01 -15.53
N THR A 179 -17.64 -2.04 -14.99
CA THR A 179 -17.95 -2.78 -13.76
C THR A 179 -17.66 -4.28 -13.87
N ASN A 180 -17.76 -4.86 -15.06
CA ASN A 180 -17.43 -6.26 -15.30
C ASN A 180 -15.93 -6.52 -15.12
N THR A 181 -15.09 -5.63 -15.63
CA THR A 181 -13.63 -5.69 -15.49
C THR A 181 -13.23 -5.49 -14.03
N LEU A 182 -13.79 -4.47 -13.36
CA LEU A 182 -13.55 -4.22 -11.94
C LEU A 182 -13.93 -5.44 -11.09
N THR A 183 -15.14 -5.99 -11.32
CA THR A 183 -15.61 -7.19 -10.60
C THR A 183 -14.70 -8.39 -10.83
N LYS A 184 -14.26 -8.60 -12.07
CA LYS A 184 -13.34 -9.71 -12.41
C LYS A 184 -12.00 -9.58 -11.70
N VAL A 185 -11.43 -8.37 -11.62
CA VAL A 185 -10.17 -8.10 -10.92
C VAL A 185 -10.33 -8.37 -9.42
N LEU A 186 -11.34 -7.79 -8.80
CA LEU A 186 -11.62 -7.96 -7.37
C LEU A 186 -11.82 -9.45 -7.03
N LYS A 187 -12.59 -10.17 -7.86
CA LYS A 187 -12.77 -11.61 -7.71
C LYS A 187 -11.46 -12.39 -7.87
N GLY A 188 -10.61 -12.02 -8.82
CA GLY A 188 -9.33 -12.68 -9.04
C GLY A 188 -8.40 -12.63 -7.82
N PHE A 189 -8.43 -11.53 -7.07
CA PHE A 189 -7.73 -11.43 -5.79
C PHE A 189 -8.46 -12.19 -4.67
N ALA A 190 -9.77 -12.04 -4.55
CA ALA A 190 -10.57 -12.72 -3.53
C ALA A 190 -10.51 -14.26 -3.64
N ASP A 191 -10.37 -14.80 -4.86
CA ASP A 191 -10.18 -16.23 -5.12
C ASP A 191 -8.87 -16.79 -4.49
N LEU A 192 -7.92 -15.94 -4.07
CA LEU A 192 -6.74 -16.32 -3.28
C LEU A 192 -6.99 -16.34 -1.76
N GLY A 193 -8.23 -16.12 -1.33
CA GLY A 193 -8.62 -16.14 0.08
C GLY A 193 -8.26 -14.88 0.85
N VAL A 194 -8.04 -13.76 0.16
CA VAL A 194 -7.76 -12.45 0.77
C VAL A 194 -8.95 -11.49 0.59
N GLU A 195 -9.07 -10.52 1.48
CA GLU A 195 -9.99 -9.40 1.35
C GLU A 195 -9.53 -8.44 0.21
N VAL A 196 -10.47 -7.67 -0.33
CA VAL A 196 -10.20 -6.62 -1.31
C VAL A 196 -10.85 -5.32 -0.86
N ALA A 197 -10.16 -4.21 -1.02
CA ALA A 197 -10.70 -2.89 -0.70
C ALA A 197 -10.22 -1.86 -1.72
N TYR A 198 -11.09 -0.90 -2.05
CA TYR A 198 -10.64 0.37 -2.61
C TYR A 198 -10.11 1.26 -1.49
N THR A 199 -8.90 1.79 -1.63
CA THR A 199 -8.17 2.40 -0.51
C THR A 199 -7.94 3.90 -0.63
N GLU A 200 -7.90 4.44 -1.85
CA GLU A 200 -7.53 5.84 -2.12
C GLU A 200 -8.39 6.46 -3.24
N LEU A 201 -9.64 5.98 -3.38
CA LEU A 201 -10.52 6.25 -4.52
C LEU A 201 -10.68 7.76 -4.82
N ASP A 202 -10.24 8.14 -6.01
CA ASP A 202 -10.58 9.39 -6.67
C ASP A 202 -10.87 9.16 -8.15
N VAL A 203 -11.70 10.03 -8.74
CA VAL A 203 -12.01 9.98 -10.18
C VAL A 203 -11.69 11.34 -10.77
N ARG A 204 -10.51 11.51 -11.36
CA ARG A 204 -10.08 12.81 -11.91
C ARG A 204 -10.44 12.99 -13.39
N PHE A 205 -10.55 14.25 -13.79
CA PHE A 205 -10.69 14.69 -15.18
C PHE A 205 -9.91 15.99 -15.40
N THR A 206 -9.67 16.36 -16.66
CA THR A 206 -8.97 17.59 -17.03
C THR A 206 -9.86 18.80 -16.79
N VAL A 207 -9.32 19.83 -16.14
CA VAL A 207 -9.99 21.13 -15.98
C VAL A 207 -10.16 21.83 -17.35
N PRO A 208 -11.16 22.71 -17.54
CA PRO A 208 -12.14 23.19 -16.55
C PRO A 208 -13.25 22.17 -16.21
N VAL A 209 -13.89 22.39 -15.06
CA VAL A 209 -15.06 21.62 -14.61
C VAL A 209 -16.27 21.96 -15.49
N THR A 210 -17.05 20.94 -15.84
CA THR A 210 -18.35 21.09 -16.52
C THR A 210 -19.37 20.15 -15.89
N GLU A 211 -20.67 20.45 -16.01
CA GLU A 211 -21.75 19.58 -15.53
C GLU A 211 -21.67 18.18 -16.17
N ALA A 212 -21.31 18.09 -17.45
CA ALA A 212 -21.14 16.82 -18.13
C ALA A 212 -20.00 15.98 -17.50
N LYS A 213 -18.85 16.58 -17.20
CA LYS A 213 -17.73 15.88 -16.54
C LYS A 213 -18.08 15.46 -15.12
N LEU A 214 -18.78 16.31 -14.37
CA LEU A 214 -19.27 15.96 -13.03
C LEU A 214 -20.27 14.82 -13.07
N LYS A 215 -21.13 14.75 -14.09
CA LYS A 215 -22.04 13.62 -14.27
C LYS A 215 -21.29 12.31 -14.51
N VAL A 216 -20.31 12.30 -15.41
CA VAL A 216 -19.51 11.07 -15.65
C VAL A 216 -18.71 10.68 -14.41
N GLN A 217 -18.14 11.65 -13.69
CA GLN A 217 -17.47 11.40 -12.42
C GLN A 217 -18.41 10.80 -11.37
N ALA A 218 -19.63 11.33 -11.24
CA ALA A 218 -20.63 10.81 -10.30
C ALA A 218 -21.11 9.40 -10.66
N ASP A 219 -21.27 9.11 -11.96
CA ASP A 219 -21.64 7.77 -12.44
C ASP A 219 -20.50 6.74 -12.27
N ALA A 220 -19.26 7.20 -12.07
CA ALA A 220 -18.08 6.36 -11.84
C ALA A 220 -17.85 6.00 -10.36
N TYR A 221 -18.40 6.77 -9.42
CA TYR A 221 -18.39 6.49 -7.97
C TYR A 221 -19.45 5.46 -7.59
#